data_AF-A0AAD1TBP9-F1
#
_entry.id   AF-A0AAD1TBP9-F1
#
_cell.length_a   1.000
_cell.length_b   1.000
_cell.length_c   1.000
_cell.angle_alpha   90.00
_cell.angle_beta   90.00
_cell.angle_gamma   90.00
#
_symmetry.space_group_name_H-M   'P 1'
#
loop_
_entity.id
_entity.type
_entity.pdbx_description
1 polymer ?
#
loop_
_entity_poly.entity_id
_entity_poly.type
_entity_poly.pdbx_seq_one_letter_code
_entity_poly.pdbx_strand_id
1 'polypeptide(L)'
;MAPSSPSMVPADGNGHSAQGMRKLRKPVIEKMRRDRINSSIEQLRVLLEKEFHKQHLPSKPEKADILEMTVTLLQQHLAEKTAPSSSQSYTEGYSKCLQVSECFLSQHRQAEAQVKLLQNIHWTQTLPEGELSSKVTFYQAASKHTAPETTKVMWRPW
;
A
#
# COMPACT_ATOMS: atom_id res chain seq x y z
N MET A 1 -10.90 -52.88 -67.97
CA MET A 1 -11.91 -51.88 -67.56
C MET A 1 -11.89 -51.82 -66.04
N ALA A 2 -11.43 -50.71 -65.46
CA ALA A 2 -11.41 -50.50 -64.01
C ALA A 2 -12.72 -49.81 -63.57
N PRO A 3 -13.33 -50.18 -62.43
CA PRO A 3 -14.47 -49.45 -61.91
C PRO A 3 -14.00 -48.27 -61.03
N SER A 4 -14.40 -47.06 -61.42
CA SER A 4 -14.25 -45.83 -60.64
C SER A 4 -15.16 -45.87 -59.41
N SER A 5 -14.62 -45.61 -58.22
CA SER A 5 -15.40 -45.31 -57.02
C SER A 5 -15.33 -43.81 -56.70
N PRO A 6 -16.44 -43.18 -56.27
CA PRO A 6 -16.52 -41.74 -56.09
C PRO A 6 -15.89 -41.28 -54.76
N SER A 7 -15.29 -40.10 -54.86
CA SER A 7 -14.70 -39.29 -53.80
C SER A 7 -15.67 -39.02 -52.64
N MET A 8 -15.31 -39.41 -51.42
CA MET A 8 -15.85 -38.83 -50.18
C MET A 8 -14.82 -37.83 -49.63
N VAL A 9 -15.03 -36.56 -49.96
CA VAL A 9 -14.47 -35.44 -49.21
C VAL A 9 -15.06 -35.45 -47.79
N PRO A 10 -14.24 -35.42 -46.72
CA PRO A 10 -14.76 -35.08 -45.41
C PRO A 10 -15.01 -33.57 -45.38
N ALA A 11 -16.24 -33.19 -45.06
CA ALA A 11 -16.63 -31.80 -44.86
C ALA A 11 -15.82 -31.19 -43.70
N ASP A 12 -14.91 -30.29 -44.08
CA ASP A 12 -14.35 -29.28 -43.19
C ASP A 12 -15.47 -28.39 -42.62
N GLY A 13 -15.31 -27.99 -41.36
CA GLY A 13 -15.98 -26.78 -40.86
C GLY A 13 -16.85 -26.95 -39.61
N ASN A 14 -16.25 -27.24 -38.45
CA ASN A 14 -16.81 -26.76 -37.18
C ASN A 14 -15.76 -26.13 -36.28
N GLY A 15 -15.03 -25.15 -36.81
CA GLY A 15 -14.15 -24.25 -36.04
C GLY A 15 -14.88 -23.05 -35.41
N HIS A 16 -16.19 -22.90 -35.58
CA HIS A 16 -16.92 -21.67 -35.21
C HIS A 16 -17.55 -21.67 -33.80
N SER A 17 -17.66 -22.81 -33.10
CA SER A 17 -18.28 -22.83 -31.76
C SER A 17 -17.38 -22.24 -30.66
N ALA A 18 -16.06 -22.47 -30.74
CA ALA A 18 -15.10 -22.01 -29.73
C ALA A 18 -14.85 -20.49 -29.76
N GLN A 19 -15.02 -19.84 -30.92
CA GLN A 19 -14.93 -18.38 -31.02
C GLN A 19 -16.24 -17.68 -30.60
N GLY A 20 -17.40 -18.27 -30.89
CA GLY A 20 -18.70 -17.78 -30.42
C GLY A 20 -18.82 -17.81 -28.90
N MET A 21 -18.43 -18.91 -28.26
CA MET A 21 -18.40 -19.01 -26.79
C MET A 21 -17.42 -18.01 -26.15
N ARG A 22 -16.26 -17.74 -26.76
CA ARG A 22 -15.32 -16.71 -26.28
C ARG A 22 -15.88 -15.29 -26.42
N LYS A 23 -16.68 -15.03 -27.46
CA LYS A 23 -17.37 -13.75 -27.69
C LYS A 23 -18.59 -13.55 -26.77
N LEU A 24 -19.25 -14.64 -26.35
CA LEU A 24 -20.40 -14.64 -25.42
C LEU A 24 -20.02 -14.72 -23.93
N ARG A 25 -18.86 -15.29 -23.57
CA ARG A 25 -18.38 -15.34 -22.17
C ARG A 25 -17.83 -14.01 -21.67
N LYS A 26 -17.16 -13.25 -22.56
CA LYS A 26 -16.66 -11.89 -22.25
C LYS A 26 -17.75 -10.93 -21.74
N PRO A 27 -18.93 -10.80 -22.36
CA PRO A 27 -19.97 -9.90 -21.86
C PRO A 27 -20.56 -10.34 -20.52
N VAL A 28 -20.59 -11.64 -20.21
CA VAL A 28 -21.06 -12.14 -18.91
C VAL A 28 -20.06 -11.80 -17.79
N ILE A 29 -18.77 -12.04 -18.00
CA ILE A 29 -17.72 -11.70 -17.02
C ILE A 29 -17.67 -10.18 -16.80
N GLU A 30 -17.79 -9.40 -17.88
CA GLU A 30 -17.84 -7.94 -17.80
C GLU A 30 -19.05 -7.46 -16.99
N LYS A 31 -20.23 -8.06 -17.22
CA LYS A 31 -21.44 -7.78 -16.44
C LYS A 31 -21.20 -8.09 -14.96
N MET A 32 -20.66 -9.26 -14.64
CA MET A 32 -20.33 -9.61 -13.25
C MET A 32 -19.32 -8.64 -12.62
N ARG A 33 -18.32 -8.16 -13.37
CA ARG A 33 -17.39 -7.15 -12.87
C ARG A 33 -18.12 -5.84 -12.56
N ARG A 34 -18.98 -5.38 -13.48
CA ARG A 34 -19.77 -4.15 -13.29
C ARG A 34 -20.72 -4.27 -12.11
N ASP A 35 -21.39 -5.40 -11.97
CA ASP A 35 -22.30 -5.67 -10.85
C ASP A 35 -21.55 -5.67 -9.53
N ARG A 36 -20.36 -6.29 -9.47
CA ARG A 36 -19.49 -6.26 -8.28
C ARG A 36 -19.06 -4.83 -7.92
N ILE A 37 -18.63 -4.04 -8.91
CA ILE A 37 -18.23 -2.65 -8.70
C ILE A 37 -19.43 -1.84 -8.17
N ASN A 38 -20.60 -1.95 -8.80
CA ASN A 38 -21.79 -1.24 -8.38
C ASN A 38 -22.23 -1.65 -6.96
N SER A 39 -22.15 -2.94 -6.63
CA SER A 39 -22.44 -3.43 -5.28
C SER A 39 -21.48 -2.83 -4.25
N SER A 40 -20.18 -2.74 -4.55
CA SER A 40 -19.22 -2.11 -3.63
C SER A 40 -19.45 -0.61 -3.46
N ILE A 41 -19.87 0.10 -4.52
CA ILE A 41 -20.21 1.53 -4.43
C ILE A 41 -21.45 1.73 -3.54
N GLU A 42 -22.45 0.84 -3.64
CA GLU A 42 -23.63 0.90 -2.78
C GLU A 42 -23.29 0.59 -1.31
N GLN A 43 -22.39 -0.38 -1.07
CA GLN A 43 -21.88 -0.65 0.28
C GLN A 43 -21.16 0.57 0.87
N LEU A 44 -20.32 1.26 0.07
CA LEU A 44 -19.67 2.49 0.49
C LEU A 44 -20.69 3.57 0.85
N ARG A 45 -21.74 3.75 0.04
CA ARG A 45 -22.81 4.71 0.33
C ARG A 45 -23.45 4.47 1.70
N VAL A 46 -23.76 3.22 2.03
CA VAL A 46 -24.37 2.87 3.34
C VAL A 46 -23.39 3.13 4.49
N LEU A 47 -22.12 2.75 4.33
CA LEU A 47 -21.10 2.99 5.36
C LEU A 47 -20.85 4.48 5.62
N LEU A 48 -20.93 5.30 4.57
CA LEU A 48 -20.67 6.73 4.61
C LEU A 48 -21.91 7.58 4.90
N GLU A 49 -23.07 6.97 5.17
CA GLU A 49 -24.32 7.67 5.39
C GLU A 49 -24.19 8.78 6.44
N LYS A 50 -23.54 8.50 7.57
CA LYS A 50 -23.30 9.50 8.62
C LYS A 50 -22.43 10.66 8.15
N GLU A 51 -21.44 10.40 7.30
CA GLU A 51 -20.53 11.44 6.80
C GLU A 51 -21.23 12.34 5.77
N PHE A 52 -22.11 11.78 4.95
CA PHE A 52 -22.97 12.57 4.05
C PHE A 52 -23.88 13.51 4.83
N HIS A 53 -24.50 13.05 5.92
CA HIS A 53 -25.32 13.91 6.77
C HIS A 53 -24.52 15.06 7.39
N LYS A 54 -23.30 14.79 7.87
CA LYS A 54 -22.41 15.83 8.42
C LYS A 54 -22.03 16.89 7.39
N GLN A 55 -21.78 16.49 6.15
CA GLN A 55 -21.45 17.39 5.05
C GLN A 55 -22.67 17.97 4.34
N HIS A 56 -23.89 17.75 4.86
CA HIS A 56 -25.14 18.22 4.27
C HIS A 56 -25.30 17.80 2.80
N LEU A 57 -24.76 16.63 2.45
CA LEU A 57 -24.94 16.02 1.14
C LEU A 57 -26.35 15.41 1.03
N PRO A 58 -26.90 15.30 -0.18
CA PRO A 58 -28.23 14.70 -0.38
C PRO A 58 -28.27 13.28 0.18
N SER A 59 -29.45 12.85 0.66
CA SER A 59 -29.68 11.45 1.08
C SER A 59 -29.37 10.44 -0.03
N LYS A 60 -29.37 10.89 -1.30
CA LYS A 60 -28.92 10.12 -2.47
C LYS A 60 -27.74 10.81 -3.16
N PRO A 61 -26.52 10.66 -2.64
CA PRO A 61 -25.33 11.25 -3.25
C PRO A 61 -25.04 10.60 -4.62
N GLU A 62 -24.38 11.35 -5.51
CA GLU A 62 -23.94 10.81 -6.80
C GLU A 62 -22.77 9.84 -6.60
N LYS A 63 -22.50 9.02 -7.63
CA LYS A 63 -21.37 8.07 -7.56
C LYS A 63 -20.03 8.78 -7.41
N ALA A 64 -19.89 9.97 -7.97
CA ALA A 64 -18.69 10.79 -7.83
C ALA A 64 -18.49 11.20 -6.36
N ASP A 65 -19.52 11.77 -5.74
CA ASP A 65 -19.49 12.19 -4.33
C ASP A 65 -19.19 11.02 -3.37
N ILE A 66 -19.78 9.85 -3.61
CA ILE A 66 -19.50 8.64 -2.80
C ILE A 66 -18.00 8.32 -2.85
N LEU A 67 -17.40 8.35 -4.03
CA LEU A 67 -15.99 8.02 -4.22
C LEU A 67 -15.08 9.11 -3.67
N GLU A 68 -15.41 10.38 -3.88
CA GLU A 68 -14.65 11.53 -3.36
C GLU A 68 -14.61 11.53 -1.83
N MET A 69 -15.76 11.34 -1.18
CA MET A 69 -15.84 11.19 0.28
C MET A 69 -14.98 10.02 0.76
N THR A 70 -15.08 8.87 0.08
CA THR A 70 -14.29 7.68 0.42
C THR A 70 -12.79 7.97 0.36
N VAL A 71 -12.33 8.60 -0.72
CA VAL A 71 -10.91 8.95 -0.90
C VAL A 71 -10.44 9.91 0.17
N THR A 72 -11.24 10.95 0.46
CA THR A 72 -10.92 11.95 1.49
C THR A 72 -10.73 11.30 2.86
N LEU A 73 -11.66 10.42 3.26
CA LEU A 73 -11.55 9.70 4.54
C LEU A 73 -10.37 8.74 4.58
N LEU A 74 -10.09 8.03 3.48
CA LEU A 74 -8.92 7.15 3.42
C LEU A 74 -7.62 7.93 3.52
N GLN A 75 -7.51 9.09 2.88
CA GLN A 75 -6.35 9.95 2.98
C GLN A 75 -6.15 10.45 4.42
N GLN A 76 -7.23 10.87 5.09
CA GLN A 76 -7.19 11.28 6.50
C GLN A 76 -6.73 10.11 7.39
N HIS A 77 -7.32 8.93 7.24
CA HIS A 77 -6.92 7.75 8.00
C HIS A 77 -5.49 7.28 7.72
N LEU A 78 -5.01 7.40 6.49
CA LEU A 78 -3.62 7.09 6.15
C LEU A 78 -2.67 8.13 6.74
N ALA A 79 -3.03 9.41 6.73
CA ALA A 79 -2.25 10.45 7.40
C ALA A 79 -2.17 10.21 8.91
N GLU A 80 -3.27 9.82 9.55
CA GLU A 80 -3.30 9.44 10.97
C GLU A 80 -2.48 8.19 11.28
N LYS A 81 -2.52 7.16 10.41
CA LYS A 81 -1.73 5.93 10.59
C LYS A 81 -0.25 6.09 10.26
N THR A 82 0.08 7.01 9.37
CA THR A 82 1.46 7.36 9.03
C THR A 82 2.00 8.45 9.97
N ALA A 83 1.17 8.99 10.87
CA ALA A 83 1.67 9.70 12.03
C ALA A 83 2.64 8.73 12.74
N PRO A 84 3.87 9.16 13.07
CA PRO A 84 4.89 8.26 13.53
C PRO A 84 4.58 7.87 14.97
N SER A 85 3.54 7.11 15.26
CA SER A 85 3.22 6.74 16.64
C SER A 85 4.36 5.88 17.24
N SER A 86 4.93 4.97 16.45
CA SER A 86 6.12 4.21 16.85
C SER A 86 7.39 5.04 16.80
N SER A 87 7.61 5.84 15.76
CA SER A 87 8.86 6.60 15.62
C SER A 87 8.92 7.83 16.53
N GLN A 88 7.80 8.50 16.82
CA GLN A 88 7.72 9.59 17.81
C GLN A 88 7.91 9.04 19.22
N SER A 89 7.28 7.92 19.58
CA SER A 89 7.52 7.32 20.91
C SER A 89 8.98 6.86 21.08
N TYR A 90 9.62 6.37 20.01
CA TYR A 90 11.05 6.05 20.01
C TYR A 90 11.94 7.29 20.12
N THR A 91 11.73 8.32 19.30
CA THR A 91 12.56 9.54 19.33
C THR A 91 12.41 10.28 20.65
N GLU A 92 11.18 10.33 21.19
CA GLU A 92 10.89 10.88 22.51
C GLU A 92 11.57 10.07 23.62
N GLY A 93 11.44 8.73 23.61
CA GLY A 93 12.11 7.85 24.57
C GLY A 93 13.64 7.92 24.50
N TYR A 94 14.20 7.99 23.29
CA TYR A 94 15.63 8.15 23.04
C TYR A 94 16.14 9.51 23.55
N SER A 95 15.45 10.60 23.21
CA SER A 95 15.77 11.96 23.69
C SER A 95 15.74 12.02 25.22
N LYS A 96 14.73 11.40 25.85
CA LYS A 96 14.64 11.34 27.31
C LYS A 96 15.78 10.55 27.94
N CYS A 97 16.11 9.39 27.38
CA CYS A 97 17.23 8.56 27.84
C CYS A 97 18.56 9.30 27.72
N LEU A 98 18.79 9.98 26.59
CA LEU A 98 19.98 10.80 26.37
C LEU A 98 20.10 11.94 27.38
N GLN A 99 19.03 12.70 27.59
CA GLN A 99 19.00 13.81 28.54
C GLN A 99 19.36 13.35 29.97
N VAL A 100 18.79 12.21 30.39
CA VAL A 100 19.09 11.62 31.71
C VAL A 100 20.56 11.17 31.79
N SER A 101 21.06 10.54 30.73
CA SER A 101 22.45 10.06 30.65
C SER A 101 23.45 11.23 30.69
N GLU A 102 23.18 12.31 29.97
CA GLU A 102 23.99 13.53 29.97
C GLU A 102 24.03 14.20 31.35
N CYS A 103 22.88 14.28 32.03
CA CYS A 103 22.79 14.83 33.38
C CYS A 103 23.58 13.99 34.39
N PHE A 104 23.42 12.66 34.35
CA PHE A 104 24.13 11.74 35.23
C PHE A 104 25.66 11.82 35.05
N LEU A 105 26.13 11.86 33.81
CA LEU A 105 27.55 11.93 33.49
C LEU A 105 28.17 13.29 33.83
N SER A 106 27.38 14.37 33.79
CA SER A 106 27.85 15.71 34.15
C SER A 106 27.99 15.93 35.66
N GLN A 107 27.28 15.15 36.48
CA GLN A 107 27.31 15.27 37.96
C GLN A 107 28.42 14.44 38.64
N HIS A 108 29.01 13.46 37.97
CA HIS A 108 30.03 12.59 38.55
C HIS A 108 31.46 13.01 38.14
N ARG A 109 32.46 12.76 39.00
CA ARG A 109 33.89 13.02 38.73
C ARG A 109 34.28 12.39 37.38
N GLN A 110 34.75 13.23 36.46
CA GLN A 110 35.00 12.89 35.06
C GLN A 110 36.13 11.87 34.90
N ALA A 111 35.78 10.65 34.49
CA ALA A 111 36.73 9.75 33.84
C ALA A 111 36.83 10.12 32.34
N GLU A 112 38.00 9.93 31.70
CA GLU A 112 38.19 10.23 30.27
C GLU A 112 37.13 9.56 29.36
N ALA A 113 36.66 8.38 29.74
CA ALA A 113 35.61 7.66 29.03
C ALA A 113 34.25 8.40 29.06
N GLN A 114 33.94 9.08 30.17
CA GLN A 114 32.70 9.86 30.31
C GLN A 114 32.75 11.12 29.45
N VAL A 115 33.91 11.78 29.38
CA VAL A 115 34.12 12.95 28.50
C VAL A 115 33.97 12.58 27.03
N LYS A 116 34.56 11.46 26.60
CA LYS A 116 34.42 10.94 25.23
C LYS A 116 32.99 10.57 24.88
N LEU A 117 32.25 9.98 25.83
CA LEU A 117 30.84 9.64 25.64
C LEU A 117 29.97 10.90 25.52
N LEU A 118 30.17 11.90 26.37
CA LEU A 118 29.47 13.19 26.29
C LEU A 118 29.72 13.92 24.97
N GLN A 119 30.96 13.91 24.46
CA GLN A 119 31.28 14.48 23.15
C GLN A 119 30.56 13.74 22.00
N ASN A 120 30.47 12.42 22.07
CA ASN A 120 29.73 11.63 21.07
C ASN A 120 28.23 11.98 21.11
N ILE A 121 27.63 12.01 22.30
CA ILE A 121 26.22 12.39 22.47
C ILE A 121 25.96 13.78 21.90
N HIS A 122 26.81 14.77 22.20
CA HIS A 122 26.69 16.12 21.65
C HIS A 122 26.79 16.12 20.11
N TRP A 123 27.75 15.39 19.54
CA TRP A 123 27.93 15.29 18.09
C TRP A 123 26.69 14.70 17.39
N THR A 124 26.05 13.70 18.01
CA THR A 124 24.83 13.08 17.47
C THR A 124 23.61 14.01 17.49
N GLN A 125 23.59 15.04 18.35
CA GLN A 125 22.52 16.04 18.40
C GLN A 125 22.70 17.15 17.35
N THR A 126 23.94 17.43 16.93
CA THR A 126 24.24 18.49 15.95
C THR A 126 24.06 18.05 14.49
N LEU A 127 23.76 16.78 14.22
CA LEU A 127 23.55 16.28 12.86
C LEU A 127 22.09 16.52 12.41
N PRO A 128 21.85 17.05 11.20
CA PRO A 128 20.51 17.16 10.64
C PRO A 128 19.80 15.80 10.61
N GLU A 129 18.51 15.77 10.95
CA GLU A 129 17.69 14.55 11.14
C GLU A 129 17.64 13.55 9.95
N GLY A 130 18.29 13.86 8.82
CA GLY A 130 18.37 13.01 7.64
C GLY A 130 19.45 11.92 7.62
N GLU A 131 20.42 11.93 8.55
CA GLU A 131 21.56 10.98 8.53
C GLU A 131 21.65 10.03 9.74
N LEU A 132 20.71 10.08 10.69
CA LEU A 132 20.83 9.29 11.92
C LEU A 132 20.59 7.78 11.71
N SER A 133 19.92 7.39 10.62
CA SER A 133 19.59 5.99 10.36
C SER A 133 20.78 5.14 9.87
N SER A 134 21.89 5.76 9.45
CA SER A 134 22.93 5.06 8.68
C SER A 134 24.24 4.80 9.43
N LYS A 135 24.40 5.27 10.67
CA LYS A 135 25.67 5.11 11.42
C LYS A 135 25.56 4.49 12.81
N VAL A 136 24.36 4.22 13.30
CA VAL A 136 24.21 3.39 14.50
C VAL A 136 24.24 1.93 14.07
N THR A 137 25.45 1.41 13.85
CA THR A 137 25.70 -0.02 13.61
C THR A 137 25.39 -0.79 14.88
N PHE A 138 24.12 -1.09 15.12
CA PHE A 138 23.76 -2.28 15.88
C PHE A 138 23.99 -3.48 14.97
N TYR A 139 24.66 -4.51 15.49
CA TYR A 139 24.84 -5.78 14.81
C TYR A 139 23.47 -6.40 14.45
N GLN A 140 22.96 -6.05 13.27
CA GLN A 140 21.89 -6.81 12.64
C GLN A 140 22.55 -7.89 11.79
N ALA A 141 22.53 -9.11 12.31
CA ALA A 141 22.89 -10.30 11.55
C ALA A 141 22.01 -10.32 10.28
N ALA A 142 22.68 -10.31 9.12
CA ALA A 142 22.04 -10.22 7.81
C ALA A 142 21.13 -11.44 7.57
N SER A 143 19.81 -11.24 7.64
CA SER A 143 18.85 -12.14 7.01
C SER A 143 18.66 -11.72 5.56
N LYS A 144 19.21 -12.51 4.64
CA LYS A 144 19.06 -12.31 3.20
C LYS A 144 17.66 -12.73 2.79
N HIS A 145 16.74 -11.77 2.63
CA HIS A 145 15.56 -11.96 1.81
C HIS A 145 15.63 -11.03 0.60
N THR A 146 15.89 -11.63 -0.55
CA THR A 146 15.69 -11.03 -1.88
C THR A 146 14.22 -10.66 -2.05
N ALA A 147 13.93 -9.36 -2.07
CA ALA A 147 12.62 -8.85 -2.44
C ALA A 147 12.43 -9.01 -3.96
N PRO A 148 11.28 -9.53 -4.44
CA PRO A 148 10.98 -9.59 -5.86
C PRO A 148 10.66 -8.19 -6.37
N GLU A 149 11.19 -7.87 -7.55
CA GLU A 149 10.90 -6.66 -8.32
C GLU A 149 9.40 -6.32 -8.32
N THR A 150 9.08 -5.12 -7.85
CA THR A 150 7.77 -4.54 -8.03
C THR A 150 7.64 -4.13 -9.49
N THR A 151 7.25 -5.09 -10.33
CA THR A 151 6.72 -4.75 -11.65
C THR A 151 5.55 -3.80 -11.43
N LYS A 152 5.78 -2.54 -11.79
CA LYS A 152 4.77 -1.49 -11.87
C LYS A 152 3.69 -2.01 -12.81
N VAL A 153 2.64 -2.61 -12.24
CA VAL A 153 1.49 -3.11 -12.98
C VAL A 153 0.85 -1.89 -13.62
N MET A 154 1.23 -1.63 -14.87
CA MET A 154 0.62 -0.60 -15.69
C MET A 154 -0.86 -0.95 -15.75
N TRP A 155 -1.66 -0.10 -15.13
CA TRP A 155 -3.10 -0.16 -15.20
C TRP A 155 -3.45 -0.23 -16.69
N ARG A 156 -3.99 -1.37 -17.14
CA ARG A 156 -4.49 -1.51 -18.51
C ARG A 156 -5.98 -1.16 -18.46
N PRO A 157 -6.42 -0.10 -19.14
CA PRO A 157 -7.84 0.10 -19.39
C PRO A 157 -8.34 -1.12 -20.18
N TRP A 158 -9.46 -1.68 -19.74
CA TRP A 158 -10.18 -2.73 -20.46
C TRP A 158 -10.76 -2.19 -21.76
#